data_AF-A0A348UZR6-F1
#
_entry.id   AF-A0A348UZR6-F1
#
_cell.length_a   1.000
_cell.length_b   1.000
_cell.length_c   1.000
_cell.angle_alpha   90.00
_cell.angle_beta   90.00
_cell.angle_gamma   90.00
#
_symmetry.space_group_name_H-M   'P 1'
#
loop_
_entity.id
_entity.type
_entity.pdbx_description
1 polymer ?
#
loop_
_entity_poly.entity_id
_entity_poly.type
_entity_poly.pdbx_seq_one_letter_code
_entity_poly.pdbx_strand_id
1 'polypeptide(L)'
;MSRNDRKVEPFWEKEPVLKEEEMFSGLGPARGSILFLGRYTLKEVMAVLAKKSFFREAKKKNLWPIKYRMDSSAYPVQRLLIYWEDEKPERIIVDLKIREAEVSFTAPRRHGYKLPPQRCLLFEWLTLQNPRLSFDDKHPPLPGQNKPGLSLSKKILEIFLHLGRLINLDALVAFPAYFHNALLFSRYFQFVDPVKEGEIKAIRKQFSHVPFRQLAWAVHLGCVRDEDGRVYEWQAEEQVFPLTQTMKDYLESKIYREIARHVQKTATFSLDWDLFQQKSRDQGLLY
;
A
#
# COMPACT_ATOMS: atom_id res chain seq x y z
N MET A 1 27.43 10.18 -46.34
CA MET A 1 26.39 11.23 -46.49
C MET A 1 25.18 10.56 -47.13
N SER A 2 23.95 10.57 -46.64
CA SER A 2 23.30 11.20 -45.49
C SER A 2 22.13 10.28 -45.07
N ARG A 3 21.96 10.07 -43.76
CA ARG A 3 20.83 9.38 -43.13
C ARG A 3 19.57 10.22 -43.28
N ASN A 4 18.46 9.61 -43.70
CA ASN A 4 17.16 10.27 -43.68
C ASN A 4 16.46 9.93 -42.34
N ASP A 5 16.68 10.78 -41.34
CA ASP A 5 15.94 10.77 -40.07
C ASP A 5 14.53 11.31 -40.32
N ARG A 6 13.53 10.42 -40.39
CA ARG A 6 12.13 10.82 -40.17
C ARG A 6 11.88 10.81 -38.67
N LYS A 7 11.94 12.00 -38.05
CA LYS A 7 11.44 12.24 -36.69
C LYS A 7 10.00 11.77 -36.60
N VAL A 8 9.75 10.77 -35.74
CA VAL A 8 8.41 10.41 -35.30
C VAL A 8 8.00 11.45 -34.26
N GLU A 9 7.04 12.29 -34.60
CA GLU A 9 6.48 13.27 -33.66
C GLU A 9 5.73 12.54 -32.51
N PRO A 10 5.89 12.98 -31.25
CA PRO A 10 5.15 12.42 -30.12
C PRO A 10 3.66 12.79 -30.19
N PHE A 11 2.77 11.82 -29.97
CA PHE A 11 1.30 12.01 -30.04
C PHE A 11 0.71 12.97 -28.98
N TRP A 12 1.51 13.52 -28.06
CA TRP A 12 1.03 14.38 -26.96
C TRP A 12 0.73 15.83 -27.38
N GLU A 13 0.96 16.22 -28.65
CA GLU A 13 0.62 17.54 -29.19
C GLU A 13 -0.82 17.67 -29.71
N LYS A 14 -1.67 16.64 -29.55
CA LYS A 14 -3.11 16.78 -29.78
C LYS A 14 -3.85 16.62 -28.48
N GLU A 15 -4.35 17.73 -27.96
CA GLU A 15 -5.36 17.73 -26.90
C GLU A 15 -6.50 16.79 -27.31
N PRO A 16 -6.85 15.79 -26.49
CA PRO A 16 -8.00 14.96 -26.77
C PRO A 16 -9.27 15.81 -26.56
N VAL A 17 -9.90 16.19 -27.67
CA VAL A 17 -11.23 16.83 -27.64
C VAL A 17 -12.24 15.79 -27.13
N LEU A 18 -12.59 15.88 -25.86
CA LEU A 18 -13.69 15.14 -25.25
C LEU A 18 -15.01 15.62 -25.88
N LYS A 19 -15.94 14.68 -26.15
CA LYS A 19 -17.31 15.03 -26.55
C LYS A 19 -18.06 15.55 -25.33
N GLU A 20 -18.70 16.71 -25.45
CA GLU A 20 -19.44 17.38 -24.36
C GLU A 20 -20.46 16.47 -23.66
N GLU A 21 -21.00 15.47 -24.36
CA GLU A 21 -21.94 14.49 -23.81
C GLU A 21 -21.35 13.63 -22.67
N GLU A 22 -20.03 13.40 -22.64
CA GLU A 22 -19.35 12.69 -21.55
C GLU A 22 -19.11 13.59 -20.32
N MET A 23 -19.09 14.91 -20.50
CA MET A 23 -18.84 15.89 -19.42
C MET A 23 -20.06 16.11 -18.52
N PHE A 24 -21.29 15.99 -19.05
CA PHE A 24 -22.51 16.40 -18.34
C PHE A 24 -23.36 15.26 -17.75
N SER A 25 -22.92 14.00 -17.81
CA SER A 25 -23.67 12.87 -17.22
C SER A 25 -23.65 12.80 -15.68
N GLY A 26 -22.88 13.69 -15.03
CA GLY A 26 -22.55 13.68 -13.60
C GLY A 26 -23.50 14.45 -12.66
N LEU A 27 -24.60 15.05 -13.15
CA LEU A 27 -25.56 15.75 -12.28
C LEU A 27 -26.76 14.86 -11.96
N GLY A 28 -26.56 13.92 -11.04
CA GLY A 28 -27.58 13.03 -10.49
C GLY A 28 -27.03 12.23 -9.29
N PRO A 29 -27.89 11.73 -8.38
CA PRO A 29 -27.46 11.16 -7.10
C PRO A 29 -26.50 9.98 -7.31
N ALA A 30 -25.32 10.06 -6.67
CA ALA A 30 -24.27 9.04 -6.58
C ALA A 30 -24.13 8.10 -7.80
N ARG A 31 -23.92 8.66 -9.00
CA ARG A 31 -23.50 7.85 -10.14
C ARG A 31 -22.01 7.54 -10.02
N GLY A 32 -21.67 6.27 -9.86
CA GLY A 32 -20.28 5.82 -9.87
C GLY A 32 -19.54 6.29 -11.14
N SER A 33 -18.25 6.61 -11.02
CA SER A 33 -17.47 7.07 -12.18
C SER A 33 -17.05 5.89 -13.06
N ILE A 34 -17.30 5.97 -14.37
CA ILE A 34 -16.72 5.03 -15.35
C ILE A 34 -15.21 5.19 -15.51
N LEU A 35 -14.64 6.28 -14.99
CA LEU A 35 -13.23 6.62 -15.06
C LEU A 35 -12.52 6.25 -13.76
N PHE A 36 -11.33 5.67 -13.87
CA PHE A 36 -10.40 5.50 -12.77
C PHE A 36 -9.93 6.87 -12.27
N LEU A 37 -10.04 7.08 -10.96
CA LEU A 37 -9.87 8.35 -10.25
C LEU A 37 -10.68 9.50 -10.86
N GLY A 38 -11.81 9.20 -11.52
CA GLY A 38 -12.63 10.21 -12.19
C GLY A 38 -11.96 10.87 -13.40
N ARG A 39 -10.80 10.37 -13.86
CA ARG A 39 -9.95 11.05 -14.86
C ARG A 39 -9.44 10.15 -15.98
N TYR A 40 -9.24 8.85 -15.73
CA TYR A 40 -8.59 7.95 -16.68
C TYR A 40 -9.53 6.82 -17.09
N THR A 41 -9.62 6.53 -18.38
CA THR A 41 -10.32 5.34 -18.86
C THR A 41 -9.56 4.08 -18.43
N LEU A 42 -10.27 2.96 -18.28
CA LEU A 42 -9.59 1.69 -17.98
C LEU A 42 -8.60 1.28 -19.08
N LYS A 43 -8.85 1.65 -20.33
CA LYS A 43 -7.92 1.41 -21.44
C LYS A 43 -6.58 2.10 -21.20
N GLU A 44 -6.59 3.34 -20.73
CA GLU A 44 -5.37 4.09 -20.39
C GLU A 44 -4.66 3.48 -19.18
N VAL A 45 -5.41 3.10 -18.14
CA VAL A 45 -4.85 2.41 -16.96
C VAL A 45 -4.14 1.12 -17.40
N MET A 46 -4.78 0.30 -18.23
CA MET A 46 -4.18 -0.94 -18.73
C MET A 46 -2.98 -0.68 -19.66
N ALA A 47 -2.99 0.40 -20.45
CA ALA A 47 -1.85 0.79 -21.28
C ALA A 47 -0.64 1.19 -20.42
N VAL A 48 -0.85 1.91 -19.31
CA VAL A 48 0.21 2.25 -18.34
C VAL A 48 0.77 0.98 -17.69
N LEU A 49 -0.10 0.05 -17.26
CA LEU A 49 0.32 -1.25 -16.71
C LEU A 49 1.15 -2.06 -17.72
N ALA A 50 0.75 -2.08 -18.99
CA ALA A 50 1.50 -2.71 -20.07
C ALA A 50 2.90 -2.09 -20.22
N LYS A 51 2.98 -0.75 -20.30
CA LYS A 51 4.23 0.01 -20.42
C LYS A 51 5.17 -0.25 -19.24
N LYS A 52 4.61 -0.44 -18.05
CA LYS A 52 5.36 -0.77 -16.82
C LYS A 52 5.64 -2.27 -16.66
N SER A 53 5.47 -3.04 -17.75
CA SER A 53 5.78 -4.48 -17.85
C SER A 53 4.91 -5.39 -16.99
N PHE A 54 3.79 -4.92 -16.44
CA PHE A 54 2.93 -5.74 -15.58
C PHE A 54 2.43 -7.01 -16.31
N PHE A 55 1.96 -6.88 -17.55
CA PHE A 55 1.49 -8.04 -18.34
C PHE A 55 2.63 -8.98 -18.75
N ARG A 56 3.84 -8.45 -18.97
CA ARG A 56 5.02 -9.27 -19.23
C ARG A 56 5.38 -10.12 -18.01
N GLU A 57 5.32 -9.54 -16.81
CA GLU A 57 5.54 -10.27 -15.56
C GLU A 57 4.44 -11.29 -15.28
N ALA A 58 3.17 -10.96 -15.56
CA ALA A 58 2.06 -11.90 -15.47
C ALA A 58 2.27 -13.11 -16.39
N LYS A 59 2.64 -12.90 -17.66
CA LYS A 59 2.94 -13.98 -18.61
C LYS A 59 4.10 -14.87 -18.13
N LYS A 60 5.20 -14.29 -17.67
CA LYS A 60 6.35 -15.05 -17.10
C LYS A 60 5.96 -15.92 -15.90
N LYS A 61 4.94 -15.51 -15.15
CA LYS A 61 4.42 -16.22 -13.98
C LYS A 61 3.23 -17.13 -14.31
N ASN A 62 2.94 -17.37 -15.58
CA ASN A 62 1.80 -18.17 -16.07
C ASN A 62 0.43 -17.66 -15.59
N LEU A 63 0.28 -16.34 -15.45
CA LEU A 63 -0.95 -15.65 -15.03
C LEU A 63 -1.65 -14.98 -16.21
N TRP A 64 -1.64 -15.63 -17.37
CA TRP A 64 -2.30 -15.14 -18.59
C TRP A 64 -3.29 -16.21 -19.10
N PRO A 65 -4.45 -15.83 -19.67
CA PRO A 65 -4.97 -14.48 -19.87
C PRO A 65 -5.39 -13.80 -18.57
N ILE A 66 -5.46 -12.45 -18.59
CA ILE A 66 -5.99 -11.66 -17.48
C ILE A 66 -7.38 -11.13 -17.81
N LYS A 67 -8.26 -11.08 -16.81
CA LYS A 67 -9.49 -10.30 -16.81
C LYS A 67 -9.39 -9.19 -15.79
N TYR A 68 -10.14 -8.10 -15.97
CA TYR A 68 -10.12 -6.99 -15.04
C TYR A 68 -11.48 -6.33 -14.97
N ARG A 69 -11.81 -5.81 -13.78
CA ARG A 69 -13.04 -5.08 -13.50
C ARG A 69 -12.73 -3.88 -12.62
N MET A 70 -13.43 -2.79 -12.83
CA MET A 70 -13.46 -1.67 -11.90
C MET A 70 -14.84 -1.55 -11.29
N ASP A 71 -14.87 -1.42 -9.97
CA ASP A 71 -16.05 -1.04 -9.22
C ASP A 71 -15.88 0.40 -8.72
N SER A 72 -16.83 1.25 -9.08
CA SER A 72 -16.87 2.66 -8.70
C SER A 72 -18.22 3.04 -8.09
N SER A 73 -19.03 2.05 -7.70
CA SER A 73 -20.36 2.27 -7.10
C SER A 73 -20.30 3.11 -5.83
N ALA A 74 -19.18 3.08 -5.10
CA ALA A 74 -18.91 3.85 -3.89
C ALA A 74 -17.98 5.06 -4.12
N TYR A 75 -17.94 5.62 -5.34
CA TYR A 75 -17.07 6.76 -5.67
C TYR A 75 -17.20 7.88 -4.61
N PRO A 76 -16.08 8.46 -4.11
CA PRO A 76 -14.72 8.43 -4.64
C PRO A 76 -13.89 7.19 -4.28
N VAL A 77 -14.45 6.23 -3.54
CA VAL A 77 -13.83 4.92 -3.35
C VAL A 77 -13.97 4.12 -4.64
N GLN A 78 -12.87 3.56 -5.12
CA GLN A 78 -12.85 2.70 -6.30
C GLN A 78 -12.05 1.44 -6.03
N ARG A 79 -12.46 0.34 -6.66
CA ARG A 79 -11.81 -0.96 -6.55
C ARG A 79 -11.47 -1.51 -7.93
N LEU A 80 -10.18 -1.67 -8.22
CA LEU A 80 -9.68 -2.33 -9.42
C LEU A 80 -9.29 -3.77 -9.08
N LEU A 81 -9.93 -4.72 -9.74
CA LEU A 81 -9.68 -6.15 -9.61
C LEU A 81 -9.06 -6.66 -10.90
N ILE A 82 -7.99 -7.46 -10.78
CA ILE A 82 -7.36 -8.19 -11.91
C ILE A 82 -7.33 -9.66 -11.54
N TYR A 83 -7.80 -10.50 -12.45
CA TYR A 83 -7.93 -11.94 -12.29
C TYR A 83 -7.11 -12.69 -13.32
N TRP A 84 -6.69 -13.90 -12.98
CA TRP A 84 -6.23 -14.89 -13.95
C TRP A 84 -7.43 -15.62 -14.54
N GLU A 85 -7.55 -15.66 -15.87
CA GLU A 85 -8.60 -16.34 -16.66
C GLU A 85 -10.06 -15.89 -16.44
N ASP A 86 -10.60 -15.99 -15.23
CA ASP A 86 -12.02 -15.76 -14.92
C ASP A 86 -12.18 -14.91 -13.66
N GLU A 87 -13.28 -14.15 -13.61
CA GLU A 87 -13.64 -13.27 -12.48
C GLU A 87 -14.15 -14.07 -11.28
N LYS A 88 -13.27 -14.89 -10.69
CA LYS A 88 -13.53 -15.69 -9.50
C LYS A 88 -12.63 -15.24 -8.35
N PRO A 89 -13.12 -15.20 -7.09
CA PRO A 89 -12.34 -14.76 -5.94
C PRO A 89 -10.99 -15.50 -5.79
N GLU A 90 -10.97 -16.80 -6.08
CA GLU A 90 -9.77 -17.65 -5.95
C GLU A 90 -8.71 -17.35 -7.01
N ARG A 91 -9.07 -16.58 -8.05
CA ARG A 91 -8.21 -16.23 -9.18
C ARG A 91 -7.75 -14.78 -9.18
N ILE A 92 -8.03 -14.03 -8.11
CA ILE A 92 -7.56 -12.66 -7.93
C ILE A 92 -6.02 -12.62 -7.95
N ILE A 93 -5.48 -11.79 -8.84
CA ILE A 93 -4.07 -11.40 -8.91
C ILE A 93 -3.87 -10.07 -8.19
N VAL A 94 -4.74 -9.10 -8.47
CA VAL A 94 -4.73 -7.75 -7.88
C VAL A 94 -6.09 -7.44 -7.32
N ASP A 95 -6.12 -6.97 -6.08
CA ASP A 95 -7.27 -6.31 -5.48
C ASP A 95 -6.81 -4.98 -4.92
N LEU A 96 -7.12 -3.90 -5.62
CA LEU A 96 -6.70 -2.56 -5.27
C LEU A 96 -7.95 -1.74 -4.95
N LYS A 97 -8.08 -1.29 -3.69
CA LYS A 97 -9.10 -0.34 -3.28
C LYS A 97 -8.43 0.98 -2.92
N ILE A 98 -8.82 2.04 -3.60
CA ILE A 98 -8.23 3.36 -3.45
C ILE A 98 -9.29 4.46 -3.37
N ARG A 99 -8.90 5.58 -2.79
CA ARG A 99 -9.71 6.80 -2.76
C ARG A 99 -8.82 8.02 -2.79
N GLU A 100 -9.16 8.99 -3.64
CA GLU A 100 -8.60 10.34 -3.51
C GLU A 100 -9.44 11.14 -2.51
N ALA A 101 -8.79 11.81 -1.57
CA ALA A 101 -9.48 12.66 -0.59
C ALA A 101 -8.57 13.74 -0.02
N GLU A 102 -9.16 14.82 0.48
CA GLU A 102 -8.48 15.74 1.38
C GLU A 102 -8.49 15.14 2.80
N VAL A 103 -7.32 15.05 3.43
CA VAL A 103 -7.12 14.38 4.72
C VAL A 103 -6.54 15.36 5.72
N SER A 104 -7.25 15.53 6.85
CA SER A 104 -6.73 16.22 8.02
C SER A 104 -6.20 15.20 9.02
N PHE A 105 -4.88 15.01 9.03
CA PHE A 105 -4.24 14.11 9.98
C PHE A 105 -4.36 14.63 11.42
N THR A 106 -4.75 13.75 12.35
CA THR A 106 -4.95 14.11 13.76
C THR A 106 -3.65 14.11 14.56
N ALA A 107 -2.73 13.18 14.27
CA ALA A 107 -1.44 13.02 14.95
C ALA A 107 -0.58 14.30 15.00
N PRO A 108 -0.39 15.07 13.91
CA PRO A 108 0.37 16.32 13.97
C PRO A 108 -0.16 17.28 15.03
N ARG A 109 -1.50 17.46 15.07
CA ARG A 109 -2.16 18.37 16.03
C ARG A 109 -2.04 17.90 17.47
N ARG A 110 -2.16 16.59 17.72
CA ARG A 110 -1.95 15.99 19.06
C ARG A 110 -0.58 16.32 19.62
N HIS A 111 0.41 16.43 18.74
CA HIS A 111 1.80 16.76 19.08
C HIS A 111 2.15 18.23 18.82
N GLY A 112 1.18 19.15 18.77
CA GLY A 112 1.44 20.59 18.66
C GLY A 112 1.97 21.08 17.30
N TYR A 113 1.90 20.25 16.24
CA TYR A 113 2.27 20.64 14.88
C TYR A 113 1.03 20.94 14.03
N LYS A 114 0.98 22.14 13.44
CA LYS A 114 -0.11 22.53 12.55
C LYS A 114 0.19 22.12 11.11
N LEU A 115 -0.29 20.93 10.73
CA LEU A 115 -0.30 20.49 9.33
C LEU A 115 -1.66 20.87 8.70
N PRO A 116 -1.69 21.60 7.57
CA PRO A 116 -2.94 21.84 6.84
C PRO A 116 -3.51 20.54 6.27
N PRO A 117 -4.79 20.50 5.87
CA PRO A 117 -5.33 19.36 5.15
C PRO A 117 -4.47 19.01 3.93
N GLN A 118 -4.26 17.72 3.68
CA GLN A 118 -3.40 17.20 2.63
C GLN A 118 -4.25 16.49 1.58
N ARG A 119 -4.04 16.77 0.29
CA ARG A 119 -4.69 16.04 -0.79
C ARG A 119 -3.98 14.71 -1.02
N CYS A 120 -4.65 13.61 -0.72
CA CYS A 120 -4.04 12.30 -0.64
C CYS A 120 -4.68 11.27 -1.59
N LEU A 121 -3.89 10.28 -1.98
CA LEU A 121 -4.41 9.00 -2.49
C LEU A 121 -4.24 7.94 -1.41
N LEU A 122 -5.37 7.47 -0.90
CA LEU A 122 -5.44 6.46 0.15
C LEU A 122 -5.52 5.08 -0.49
N PHE A 123 -4.62 4.19 -0.08
CA PHE A 123 -4.68 2.75 -0.32
C PHE A 123 -5.51 2.13 0.81
N GLU A 124 -6.81 1.97 0.57
CA GLU A 124 -7.70 1.28 1.51
C GLU A 124 -7.47 -0.23 1.50
N TRP A 125 -7.02 -0.79 0.37
CA TRP A 125 -6.64 -2.18 0.25
C TRP A 125 -5.68 -2.42 -0.92
N LEU A 126 -4.69 -3.30 -0.73
CA LEU A 126 -3.84 -3.78 -1.82
C LEU A 126 -3.47 -5.24 -1.59
N THR A 127 -4.00 -6.12 -2.43
CA THR A 127 -3.51 -7.50 -2.57
C THR A 127 -2.77 -7.66 -3.88
N LEU A 128 -1.61 -8.29 -3.82
CA LEU A 128 -0.79 -8.69 -4.97
C LEU A 128 -0.37 -10.14 -4.77
N GLN A 129 -1.12 -11.08 -5.34
CA GLN A 129 -0.96 -12.51 -5.06
C GLN A 129 -0.90 -13.36 -6.34
N ASN A 130 -0.23 -14.50 -6.25
CA ASN A 130 -0.19 -15.50 -7.30
C ASN A 130 -1.19 -16.63 -6.97
N PRO A 131 -2.40 -16.62 -7.55
CA PRO A 131 -3.43 -17.61 -7.23
C PRO A 131 -3.06 -19.04 -7.62
N ARG A 132 -2.09 -19.22 -8.53
CA ARG A 132 -1.63 -20.52 -9.01
C ARG A 132 -0.62 -21.22 -8.08
N LEU A 133 -0.07 -20.49 -7.11
CA LEU A 133 0.89 -21.05 -6.17
C LEU A 133 0.19 -21.41 -4.86
N SER A 134 0.75 -22.41 -4.20
CA SER A 134 0.45 -22.77 -2.82
C SER A 134 1.64 -22.42 -1.95
N PHE A 135 1.42 -22.27 -0.65
CA PHE A 135 2.51 -22.16 0.31
C PHE A 135 3.24 -23.50 0.43
N ASP A 136 4.51 -23.43 0.81
CA ASP A 136 5.37 -24.57 1.12
C ASP A 136 6.22 -24.26 2.35
N ASP A 137 6.98 -25.24 2.86
CA ASP A 137 7.80 -25.08 4.07
C ASP A 137 8.85 -23.96 3.94
N LYS A 138 9.31 -23.67 2.72
CA LYS A 138 10.29 -22.61 2.45
C LYS A 138 9.62 -21.23 2.33
N HIS A 139 8.35 -21.21 1.96
CA HIS A 139 7.55 -20.02 1.74
C HIS A 139 6.18 -20.13 2.45
N PRO A 140 6.15 -20.18 3.79
CA PRO A 140 4.89 -20.24 4.52
C PRO A 140 4.05 -18.96 4.33
N PRO A 141 2.78 -18.93 4.75
CA PRO A 141 2.02 -17.68 4.77
C PRO A 141 2.56 -16.67 5.80
N LEU A 142 2.41 -15.38 5.51
CA LEU A 142 2.35 -14.34 6.54
C LEU A 142 0.90 -14.21 7.06
N PRO A 143 0.68 -13.60 8.24
CA PRO A 143 -0.67 -13.35 8.74
C PRO A 143 -1.59 -12.73 7.68
N GLY A 144 -2.80 -13.28 7.51
CA GLY A 144 -3.76 -12.79 6.52
C GLY A 144 -3.45 -13.07 5.04
N GLN A 145 -2.35 -13.78 4.72
CA GLN A 145 -2.08 -14.19 3.34
C GLN A 145 -2.77 -15.51 3.01
N ASN A 146 -3.60 -15.47 1.96
CA ASN A 146 -4.27 -16.67 1.44
C ASN A 146 -3.51 -17.32 0.28
N LYS A 147 -2.63 -16.55 -0.39
CA LYS A 147 -1.82 -17.00 -1.52
C LYS A 147 -0.42 -16.36 -1.48
N PRO A 148 0.62 -17.01 -2.03
CA PRO A 148 1.94 -16.41 -2.16
C PRO A 148 1.92 -15.07 -2.90
N GLY A 149 2.71 -14.10 -2.43
CA GLY A 149 2.77 -12.77 -3.03
C GLY A 149 3.39 -12.76 -4.44
N LEU A 150 3.06 -11.74 -5.23
CA LEU A 150 3.63 -11.57 -6.60
C LEU A 150 5.04 -10.98 -6.64
N SER A 151 5.51 -10.42 -5.52
CA SER A 151 6.76 -9.65 -5.44
C SER A 151 6.81 -8.46 -6.40
N LEU A 152 5.65 -7.84 -6.68
CA LEU A 152 5.52 -6.67 -7.57
C LEU A 152 5.25 -5.35 -6.84
N SER A 153 5.25 -5.34 -5.51
CA SER A 153 4.88 -4.18 -4.68
C SER A 153 5.68 -2.91 -5.03
N LYS A 154 7.00 -3.03 -5.21
CA LYS A 154 7.87 -1.90 -5.61
C LYS A 154 7.44 -1.28 -6.95
N LYS A 155 7.17 -2.10 -7.96
CA LYS A 155 6.75 -1.63 -9.29
C LYS A 155 5.38 -0.95 -9.24
N ILE A 156 4.46 -1.51 -8.45
CA ILE A 156 3.13 -0.91 -8.23
C ILE A 156 3.27 0.43 -7.53
N LEU A 157 4.10 0.52 -6.50
CA LEU A 157 4.37 1.79 -5.81
C LEU A 157 4.97 2.84 -6.76
N GLU A 158 5.91 2.48 -7.62
CA GLU A 158 6.49 3.41 -8.62
C GLU A 158 5.43 3.99 -9.58
N ILE A 159 4.40 3.20 -9.94
CA ILE A 159 3.27 3.68 -10.75
C ILE A 159 2.49 4.75 -9.99
N PHE A 160 2.14 4.49 -8.74
CA PHE A 160 1.37 5.44 -7.93
C PHE A 160 2.15 6.67 -7.52
N LEU A 161 3.48 6.56 -7.33
CA LEU A 161 4.34 7.71 -7.13
C LEU A 161 4.37 8.62 -8.36
N HIS A 162 4.40 8.05 -9.55
CA HIS A 162 4.30 8.83 -10.78
C HIS A 162 2.92 9.48 -10.93
N LEU A 163 1.85 8.71 -10.67
CA LEU A 163 0.48 9.20 -10.70
C LEU A 163 0.24 10.34 -9.71
N GLY A 164 0.71 10.19 -8.47
CA GLY A 164 0.55 11.20 -7.44
C GLY A 164 1.22 12.52 -7.79
N ARG A 165 2.40 12.48 -8.45
CA ARG A 165 3.02 13.68 -8.99
C ARG A 165 2.22 14.26 -10.17
N LEU A 166 1.74 13.42 -11.07
CA LEU A 166 0.97 13.84 -12.25
C LEU A 166 -0.31 14.60 -11.86
N ILE A 167 -0.98 14.17 -10.79
CA ILE A 167 -2.23 14.79 -10.34
C ILE A 167 -2.06 15.72 -9.14
N ASN A 168 -0.83 16.12 -8.79
CA ASN A 168 -0.50 17.04 -7.70
C ASN A 168 -1.09 16.62 -6.33
N LEU A 169 -0.81 15.39 -5.90
CA LEU A 169 -1.09 14.93 -4.55
C LEU A 169 0.01 15.36 -3.59
N ASP A 170 -0.37 15.60 -2.33
CA ASP A 170 0.53 15.87 -1.22
C ASP A 170 1.17 14.60 -0.65
N ALA A 171 0.42 13.50 -0.62
CA ALA A 171 0.90 12.23 -0.12
C ALA A 171 0.18 11.01 -0.70
N LEU A 172 0.88 9.88 -0.70
CA LEU A 172 0.25 8.56 -0.73
C LEU A 172 0.05 8.09 0.71
N VAL A 173 -1.11 7.52 1.02
CA VAL A 173 -1.44 7.06 2.38
C VAL A 173 -1.76 5.58 2.35
N ALA A 174 -1.13 4.78 3.21
CA ALA A 174 -1.45 3.38 3.42
C ALA A 174 -1.90 3.14 4.86
N PHE A 175 -2.80 2.17 5.05
CA PHE A 175 -3.26 1.75 6.37
C PHE A 175 -2.96 0.25 6.55
N PRO A 176 -1.75 -0.10 7.02
CA PRO A 176 -1.29 -1.49 7.07
C PRO A 176 -2.13 -2.31 8.07
N ALA A 177 -2.99 -3.20 7.56
CA ALA A 177 -3.84 -4.07 8.37
C ALA A 177 -3.07 -5.06 9.27
N TYR A 178 -1.81 -5.34 8.95
CA TYR A 178 -0.95 -6.24 9.70
C TYR A 178 0.42 -5.61 9.96
N PHE A 179 1.05 -5.96 11.08
CA PHE A 179 2.38 -5.50 11.47
C PHE A 179 3.43 -5.71 10.35
N HIS A 180 3.43 -6.87 9.69
CA HIS A 180 4.38 -7.14 8.62
C HIS A 180 4.19 -6.24 7.39
N ASN A 181 2.97 -5.78 7.11
CA ASN A 181 2.71 -4.81 6.05
C ASN A 181 3.39 -3.48 6.38
N ALA A 182 3.23 -3.00 7.61
CA ALA A 182 3.87 -1.76 8.06
C ALA A 182 5.39 -1.82 7.91
N LEU A 183 6.00 -2.96 8.24
CA LEU A 183 7.44 -3.18 8.09
C LEU A 183 7.91 -3.20 6.64
N LEU A 184 7.15 -3.86 5.74
CA LEU A 184 7.49 -3.93 4.32
C LEU A 184 7.43 -2.55 3.67
N PHE A 185 6.44 -1.72 4.06
CA PHE A 185 6.27 -0.37 3.53
C PHE A 185 7.17 0.68 4.21
N SER A 186 7.74 0.39 5.38
CA SER A 186 8.59 1.34 6.14
C SER A 186 9.86 1.79 5.40
N ARG A 187 10.20 1.17 4.26
CA ARG A 187 11.31 1.60 3.40
C ARG A 187 10.97 2.84 2.57
N TYR A 188 9.68 3.12 2.42
CA TYR A 188 9.16 4.19 1.57
C TYR A 188 8.20 5.10 2.35
N PHE A 189 7.44 4.54 3.28
CA PHE A 189 6.46 5.26 4.08
C PHE A 189 6.95 5.44 5.52
N GLN A 190 6.45 6.48 6.16
CA GLN A 190 6.64 6.76 7.58
C GLN A 190 5.26 6.88 8.25
N PHE A 191 5.13 6.45 9.50
CA PHE A 191 3.87 6.71 10.22
C PHE A 191 3.64 8.21 10.35
N VAL A 192 2.38 8.62 10.28
CA VAL A 192 2.03 10.01 10.56
C VAL A 192 2.22 10.29 12.05
N ASP A 193 1.85 9.36 12.93
CA ASP A 193 2.11 9.49 14.37
C ASP A 193 3.58 9.16 14.70
N PRO A 194 4.38 10.13 15.21
CA PRO A 194 5.74 9.85 15.63
C PRO A 194 5.83 8.83 16.78
N VAL A 195 4.81 8.69 17.62
CA VAL A 195 4.78 7.67 18.67
C VAL A 195 4.77 6.29 18.03
N LYS A 196 3.88 6.07 17.06
CA LYS A 196 3.80 4.81 16.31
C LYS A 196 5.09 4.53 15.53
N GLU A 197 5.65 5.55 14.88
CA GLU A 197 6.95 5.43 14.19
C GLU A 197 8.07 4.97 15.15
N GLY A 198 8.12 5.55 16.35
CA GLY A 198 9.09 5.19 17.39
C GLY A 198 8.89 3.78 17.92
N GLU A 199 7.64 3.39 18.20
CA GLU A 199 7.24 2.06 18.65
C GLU A 199 7.72 0.97 17.68
N ILE A 200 7.41 1.12 16.39
CA ILE A 200 7.80 0.12 15.39
C ILE A 200 9.32 0.07 15.22
N LYS A 201 10.01 1.20 15.35
CA LYS A 201 11.48 1.21 15.38
C LYS A 201 12.05 0.52 16.62
N ALA A 202 11.41 0.64 17.79
CA ALA A 202 11.82 -0.06 19.01
C ALA A 202 11.68 -1.58 18.85
N ILE A 203 10.50 -2.05 18.44
CA ILE A 203 10.22 -3.49 18.20
C ILE A 203 11.25 -4.08 17.23
N ARG A 204 11.47 -3.43 16.07
CA ARG A 204 12.44 -3.91 15.08
C ARG A 204 13.88 -3.95 15.60
N LYS A 205 14.26 -3.01 16.46
CA LYS A 205 15.61 -2.95 17.03
C LYS A 205 15.80 -4.09 18.03
N GLN A 206 14.85 -4.26 18.95
CA GLN A 206 14.91 -5.27 20.02
C GLN A 206 14.85 -6.70 19.46
N PHE A 207 13.99 -6.93 18.47
CA PHE A 207 13.84 -8.24 17.81
C PHE A 207 14.61 -8.33 16.48
N SER A 208 15.71 -7.59 16.33
CA SER A 208 16.55 -7.61 15.12
C SER A 208 17.18 -9.00 14.82
N HIS A 209 17.30 -9.84 15.84
CA HIS A 209 17.76 -11.22 15.74
C HIS A 209 16.64 -12.22 15.39
N VAL A 210 15.37 -11.83 15.53
CA VAL A 210 14.22 -12.68 15.23
C VAL A 210 13.91 -12.61 13.73
N PRO A 211 13.77 -13.75 13.04
CA PRO A 211 13.37 -13.77 11.63
C PRO A 211 12.08 -12.99 11.39
N PHE A 212 12.04 -12.18 10.34
CA PHE A 212 10.92 -11.31 9.99
C PHE A 212 9.54 -12.01 10.04
N ARG A 213 9.46 -13.24 9.52
CA ARG A 213 8.22 -14.02 9.50
C ARG A 213 7.78 -14.46 10.89
N GLN A 214 8.73 -14.90 11.73
CA GLN A 214 8.45 -15.29 13.11
C GLN A 214 7.94 -14.08 13.90
N LEU A 215 8.61 -12.93 13.78
CA LEU A 215 8.15 -11.70 14.45
C LEU A 215 6.75 -11.28 13.98
N ALA A 216 6.45 -11.39 12.68
CA ALA A 216 5.13 -11.10 12.15
C ALA A 216 4.03 -11.98 12.78
N TRP A 217 4.30 -13.29 12.90
CA TRP A 217 3.39 -14.22 13.55
C TRP A 217 3.33 -14.03 15.06
N ALA A 218 4.45 -13.73 15.72
CA ALA A 218 4.49 -13.47 17.15
C ALA A 218 3.61 -12.29 17.56
N VAL A 219 3.66 -11.18 16.80
CA VAL A 219 2.77 -10.04 17.00
C VAL A 219 1.31 -10.44 16.74
N HIS A 220 1.04 -11.14 15.63
CA HIS A 220 -0.32 -11.53 15.27
C HIS A 220 -0.97 -12.50 16.29
N LEU A 221 -0.17 -13.41 16.85
CA LEU A 221 -0.61 -14.39 17.85
C LEU A 221 -0.62 -13.82 19.27
N GLY A 222 -0.30 -12.53 19.46
CA GLY A 222 -0.30 -11.87 20.77
C GLY A 222 0.75 -12.45 21.72
N CYS A 223 1.95 -12.74 21.21
CA CYS A 223 3.09 -13.28 21.97
C CYS A 223 4.11 -12.19 22.35
N VAL A 224 3.96 -10.99 21.81
CA VAL A 224 4.77 -9.84 22.21
C VAL A 224 4.11 -9.15 23.40
N ARG A 225 4.92 -8.73 24.38
CA ARG A 225 4.49 -7.98 25.56
C ARG A 225 5.13 -6.60 25.59
N ASP A 226 4.41 -5.63 26.14
CA ASP A 226 4.95 -4.32 26.49
C ASP A 226 5.70 -4.36 27.83
N GLU A 227 6.14 -3.18 28.31
CA GLU A 227 6.88 -3.02 29.56
C GLU A 227 6.07 -3.38 30.82
N ASP A 228 4.74 -3.26 30.76
CA ASP A 228 3.82 -3.62 31.84
C ASP A 228 3.45 -5.11 31.81
N GLY A 229 4.01 -5.88 30.86
CA GLY A 229 3.68 -7.29 30.66
C GLY A 229 2.32 -7.51 29.98
N ARG A 230 1.70 -6.47 29.41
CA ARG A 230 0.44 -6.59 28.66
C ARG A 230 0.71 -7.03 27.23
N VAL A 231 -0.29 -7.63 26.60
CA VAL A 231 -0.18 -8.06 25.19
C VAL A 231 -0.01 -6.83 24.31
N TYR A 232 1.05 -6.79 23.51
CA TYR A 232 1.15 -5.82 22.42
C TYR A 232 0.20 -6.21 21.30
N GLU A 233 -0.84 -5.39 21.08
CA GLU A 233 -1.79 -5.56 20.00
C GLU A 233 -1.45 -4.65 18.82
N TRP A 234 -1.41 -5.23 17.62
CA TRP A 234 -1.22 -4.45 16.41
C TRP A 234 -2.43 -3.54 16.15
N GLN A 235 -2.24 -2.24 16.37
CA GLN A 235 -3.16 -1.19 15.94
C GLN A 235 -2.66 -0.56 14.64
N ALA A 236 -3.47 -0.64 13.59
CA ALA A 236 -3.15 -0.04 12.31
C ALA A 236 -3.30 1.49 12.38
N GLU A 237 -2.36 2.21 11.79
CA GLU A 237 -2.31 3.67 11.73
C GLU A 237 -1.79 4.12 10.36
N GLU A 238 -2.05 5.39 9.98
CA GLU A 238 -1.67 5.91 8.68
C GLU A 238 -0.14 5.95 8.51
N GLN A 239 0.32 5.32 7.44
CA GLN A 239 1.65 5.50 6.90
C GLN A 239 1.60 6.36 5.64
N VAL A 240 2.54 7.28 5.48
CA VAL A 240 2.57 8.22 4.36
C VAL A 240 3.87 8.17 3.57
N PHE A 241 3.75 8.31 2.26
CA PHE A 241 4.84 8.74 1.40
C PHE A 241 4.62 10.21 1.06
N PRO A 242 5.49 11.13 1.51
CA PRO A 242 5.31 12.56 1.25
C PRO A 242 5.73 12.89 -0.20
N LEU A 243 4.85 13.58 -0.93
CA LEU A 243 5.10 14.06 -2.29
C LEU A 243 5.43 15.55 -2.34
N THR A 244 4.93 16.34 -1.38
CA THR A 244 5.17 17.79 -1.27
C THR A 244 6.09 18.15 -0.10
N GLN A 245 6.64 19.37 -0.13
CA GLN A 245 7.54 19.84 0.93
C GLN A 245 6.82 19.99 2.26
N THR A 246 5.56 20.45 2.26
CA THR A 246 4.75 20.59 3.48
C THR A 246 4.64 19.29 4.27
N MET A 247 4.40 18.15 3.60
CA MET A 247 4.33 16.86 4.28
C MET A 247 5.71 16.39 4.76
N LYS A 248 6.78 16.67 4.00
CA LYS A 248 8.16 16.36 4.40
C LYS A 248 8.59 17.17 5.62
N ASP A 249 8.29 18.47 5.64
CA ASP A 249 8.63 19.37 6.74
C ASP A 249 8.03 18.90 8.06
N TYR A 250 6.84 18.30 8.03
CA TYR A 250 6.24 17.66 9.19
C TYR A 250 7.04 16.44 9.66
N LEU A 251 7.26 15.46 8.78
CA LEU A 251 7.95 14.21 9.09
C LEU A 251 9.43 14.43 9.48
N GLU A 252 10.02 15.53 9.02
CA GLU A 252 11.39 15.95 9.32
C GLU A 252 11.45 17.01 10.42
N SER A 253 10.31 17.44 10.97
CA SER A 253 10.27 18.43 12.03
C SER A 253 11.03 17.96 13.28
N LYS A 254 11.54 18.92 14.06
CA LYS A 254 12.22 18.63 15.32
C LYS A 254 11.29 17.85 16.26
N ILE A 255 10.04 18.30 16.40
CA ILE A 255 9.04 17.69 17.28
C ILE A 255 8.75 16.24 16.91
N TYR A 256 8.54 15.94 15.62
CA TYR A 256 8.33 14.57 15.14
C TYR A 256 9.54 13.68 15.47
N ARG A 257 10.75 14.15 15.12
CA ARG A 257 11.99 13.38 15.31
C ARG A 257 12.31 13.13 16.78
N GLU A 258 12.05 14.10 17.65
CA GLU A 258 12.29 13.98 19.10
C GLU A 258 11.34 12.97 19.73
N ILE A 259 10.04 13.03 19.42
CA ILE A 259 9.05 12.07 19.92
C ILE A 259 9.38 10.66 19.44
N ALA A 260 9.56 10.48 18.12
CA ALA A 260 9.85 9.16 17.56
C ALA A 260 11.15 8.57 18.12
N ARG A 261 12.19 9.40 18.31
CA ARG A 261 13.46 8.96 18.90
C ARG A 261 13.33 8.63 20.39
N HIS A 262 12.55 9.42 21.13
CA HIS A 262 12.30 9.17 22.54
C HIS A 262 11.62 7.81 22.71
N VAL A 263 10.47 7.60 22.05
CA VAL A 263 9.73 6.34 22.09
C VAL A 263 10.59 5.16 21.62
N GLN A 264 11.34 5.33 20.53
CA GLN A 264 12.26 4.27 20.06
C GLN A 264 13.27 3.83 21.14
N LYS A 265 13.71 4.76 22.00
CA LYS A 265 14.72 4.50 23.04
C LYS A 265 14.12 3.94 24.33
N THR A 266 12.90 4.35 24.69
CA THR A 266 12.29 4.05 25.98
C THR A 266 11.34 2.87 25.93
N ALA A 267 10.59 2.69 24.84
CA ALA A 267 9.64 1.60 24.71
C ALA A 267 10.38 0.25 24.77
N THR A 268 9.93 -0.63 25.65
CA THR A 268 10.52 -1.96 25.85
C THR A 268 9.49 -3.03 25.54
N PHE A 269 9.93 -4.08 24.86
CA PHE A 269 9.11 -5.21 24.47
C PHE A 269 9.81 -6.52 24.83
N SER A 270 9.02 -7.53 25.15
CA SER A 270 9.51 -8.90 25.30
C SER A 270 8.72 -9.85 24.41
N LEU A 271 9.33 -10.98 24.05
CA LEU A 271 8.68 -12.03 23.28
C LEU A 271 8.56 -13.28 24.16
N ASP A 272 7.33 -13.70 24.40
CA ASP A 272 7.01 -14.94 25.09
C ASP A 272 7.21 -16.12 24.12
N TRP A 273 8.40 -16.72 24.18
CA TRP A 273 8.80 -17.80 23.28
C TRP A 273 8.02 -19.09 23.50
N ASP A 274 7.71 -19.42 24.74
CA ASP A 274 6.96 -20.64 25.06
C ASP A 274 5.52 -20.52 24.52
N LEU A 275 4.88 -19.37 24.73
CA LEU A 275 3.57 -19.08 24.16
C LEU A 275 3.62 -19.05 22.62
N PHE A 276 4.66 -18.47 22.03
CA PHE A 276 4.82 -18.42 20.58
C PHE A 276 4.98 -19.81 19.97
N GLN A 277 5.78 -20.69 20.59
CA GLN A 277 5.94 -22.08 20.19
C GLN A 277 4.62 -22.85 20.28
N GLN A 278 3.89 -22.70 21.39
CA GLN A 278 2.59 -23.33 21.58
C GLN A 278 1.59 -22.89 20.49
N LYS A 279 1.38 -21.57 20.34
CA LYS A 279 0.41 -21.04 19.36
C LYS A 279 0.82 -21.31 17.92
N SER A 280 2.11 -21.38 17.63
CA SER A 280 2.59 -21.74 16.29
C SER A 280 2.20 -23.17 15.93
N ARG A 281 2.36 -24.12 16.87
CA ARG A 281 1.92 -25.52 16.68
C ARG A 281 0.41 -25.62 16.46
N ASP A 282 -0.38 -24.90 17.25
CA ASP A 282 -1.84 -24.90 17.12
C ASP A 282 -2.31 -24.38 15.75
N GLN A 283 -1.53 -23.49 15.13
CA GLN A 283 -1.79 -22.94 13.79
C GLN A 283 -1.12 -23.75 12.65
N GLY A 284 -0.43 -24.84 12.96
CA GLY A 284 0.32 -25.63 11.98
C GLY A 284 1.52 -24.88 11.37
N LEU A 285 2.06 -23.89 12.07
CA LEU A 285 3.25 -23.15 11.67
C LEU A 285 4.51 -23.86 12.19
N LEU A 286 5.46 -24.14 11.30
CA LEU A 286 6.73 -24.79 11.63
C LEU A 286 7.78 -23.73 12.01
N TYR A 287 7.74 -23.26 13.26
CA TYR A 287 8.73 -22.32 13.83
C TYR A 287 9.35 -22.82 15.12
#